data_AF-A0A929HZC6-F1
#
_entry.id   AF-A0A929HZC6-F1
#
_cell.length_a   1.000
_cell.length_b   1.000
_cell.length_c   1.000
_cell.angle_alpha   90.00
_cell.angle_beta   90.00
_cell.angle_gamma   90.00
#
_symmetry.space_group_name_H-M   'P 1'
#
loop_
_entity.id
_entity.type
_entity.pdbx_description
1 polymer ?
#
loop_
_entity_poly.entity_id
_entity_poly.type
_entity_poly.pdbx_seq_one_letter_code
_entity_poly.pdbx_strand_id
1 'polypeptide(L)'
;MNHNLLQFFSYSHLPEKMQAISKMFYDTAIKIDRNINNGPEKTTALRKLLEAKDCAVRATIWKSDADLQDDLRETGDKSEQ
;
A
#
# COMPACT_ATOMS: atom_id res chain seq x y z
N MET A 1 -15.11 -1.25 20.48
CA MET A 1 -13.87 -0.54 20.10
C MET A 1 -13.29 -1.23 18.89
N ASN A 2 -12.90 -0.45 17.88
CA ASN A 2 -12.25 -0.96 16.67
C ASN A 2 -10.80 -1.36 16.98
N HIS A 3 -10.25 -2.36 16.29
CA HIS A 3 -8.85 -2.74 16.48
C HIS A 3 -7.91 -1.57 16.11
N ASN A 4 -6.92 -1.29 16.96
CA ASN A 4 -6.04 -0.12 16.81
C ASN A 4 -5.28 -0.08 15.47
N LEU A 5 -4.96 -1.24 14.90
CA LEU A 5 -4.30 -1.37 13.60
C LEU A 5 -5.11 -0.83 12.41
N LEU A 6 -6.44 -0.68 12.53
CA LEU A 6 -7.28 -0.23 11.42
C LEU A 6 -6.91 1.16 10.89
N GLN A 7 -6.33 2.03 11.73
CA GLN A 7 -5.87 3.35 11.30
C GLN A 7 -4.80 3.28 10.21
N PHE A 8 -3.98 2.22 10.19
CA PHE A 8 -2.91 2.03 9.22
C PHE A 8 -3.42 1.51 7.86
N PHE A 9 -4.71 1.16 7.76
CA PHE A 9 -5.35 0.80 6.49
C PHE A 9 -6.01 1.99 5.78
N SER A 10 -5.95 3.20 6.35
CA SER A 10 -6.38 4.41 5.63
C SER A 10 -5.66 4.49 4.27
N TYR A 11 -6.40 4.91 3.24
CA TYR A 11 -5.89 4.98 1.87
C TYR A 11 -6.18 6.31 1.18
N SER A 12 -6.96 7.20 1.80
CA SER A 12 -7.36 8.48 1.21
C SER A 12 -6.18 9.45 0.97
N HIS A 13 -5.06 9.20 1.64
CA HIS A 13 -3.82 9.98 1.50
C HIS A 13 -2.97 9.54 0.30
N LEU A 14 -3.29 8.39 -0.32
CA LEU A 14 -2.54 7.89 -1.46
C LEU A 14 -3.01 8.56 -2.76
N PRO A 15 -2.16 8.63 -3.81
CA PRO A 15 -2.60 9.01 -5.15
C PRO A 15 -3.70 8.08 -5.66
N GLU A 16 -4.63 8.62 -6.46
CA GLU A 16 -5.85 7.92 -6.92
C GLU A 16 -5.56 6.51 -7.49
N LYS A 17 -4.52 6.39 -8.33
CA LYS A 17 -4.09 5.10 -8.91
C LYS A 17 -3.73 4.02 -7.87
N MET A 18 -3.25 4.42 -6.69
CA MET A 18 -2.85 3.51 -5.62
C MET A 18 -4.00 3.23 -4.64
N GLN A 19 -4.99 4.13 -4.58
CA GLN A 19 -6.14 3.97 -3.70
C GLN A 19 -6.93 2.71 -4.01
N ALA A 20 -7.14 2.39 -5.29
CA ALA A 20 -7.87 1.19 -5.71
C ALA A 20 -7.25 -0.10 -5.13
N ILE A 21 -5.91 -0.21 -5.18
CA ILE A 21 -5.17 -1.34 -4.61
C ILE A 21 -5.25 -1.32 -3.08
N SER A 22 -5.02 -0.18 -2.44
CA SER A 22 -5.05 -0.11 -0.97
C SER A 22 -6.46 -0.37 -0.38
N LYS A 23 -7.52 0.04 -1.09
CA LYS A 23 -8.92 -0.10 -0.68
C LYS A 23 -9.33 -1.55 -0.44
N MET A 24 -8.88 -2.50 -1.26
CA MET A 24 -9.23 -3.92 -1.04
C MET A 24 -8.67 -4.46 0.29
N PHE A 25 -7.50 -3.98 0.73
CA PHE A 25 -6.94 -4.34 2.02
C PHE A 25 -7.69 -3.67 3.17
N TYR A 26 -8.08 -2.40 3.01
CA TYR A 26 -8.94 -1.72 3.98
C TYR A 26 -10.27 -2.46 4.19
N ASP A 27 -10.98 -2.78 3.11
CA ASP A 27 -12.27 -3.48 3.19
C ASP A 27 -12.11 -4.86 3.85
N THR A 28 -11.01 -5.56 3.56
CA THR A 28 -10.68 -6.85 4.19
C THR A 28 -10.35 -6.70 5.67
N ALA A 29 -9.58 -5.67 6.07
CA ALA A 29 -9.26 -5.39 7.46
C ALA A 29 -10.51 -5.11 8.29
N ILE A 30 -11.46 -4.35 7.73
CA ILE A 30 -12.77 -4.09 8.36
C ILE A 30 -13.57 -5.39 8.54
N LYS A 31 -13.56 -6.29 7.55
CA LYS A 31 -14.22 -7.61 7.68
C LYS A 31 -13.56 -8.47 8.75
N ILE A 32 -12.24 -8.50 8.83
CA ILE A 32 -11.51 -9.21 9.90
C ILE A 32 -11.90 -8.63 11.26
N ASP A 33 -11.92 -7.29 11.40
CA ASP A 33 -12.24 -6.64 12.66
C ASP A 33 -13.65 -6.96 13.17
N ARG A 34 -14.63 -6.98 12.25
CA ARG A 34 -16.04 -7.19 12.58
C ARG A 34 -16.42 -8.64 12.81
N ASN A 35 -15.79 -9.59 12.12
CA ASN A 35 -16.24 -10.98 12.11
C ASN A 35 -15.38 -11.92 12.99
N ILE A 36 -14.22 -11.46 13.47
CA ILE A 36 -13.32 -12.28 14.28
C ILE A 36 -13.21 -11.71 15.68
N ASN A 37 -13.36 -12.58 16.68
CA ASN A 37 -13.18 -12.24 18.09
C ASN A 37 -11.76 -11.72 18.35
N ASN A 38 -11.64 -10.83 19.33
CA ASN A 38 -10.34 -10.31 19.72
C ASN A 38 -9.47 -11.43 20.29
N GLY A 39 -8.22 -11.51 19.82
CA GLY A 39 -7.26 -12.53 20.19
C GLY A 39 -5.95 -12.37 19.42
N PRO A 40 -4.92 -13.16 19.77
CA PRO A 40 -3.61 -13.07 19.15
C PRO A 40 -3.66 -13.28 17.64
N GLU A 41 -4.47 -14.24 17.16
CA GLU A 41 -4.61 -14.53 15.72
C GLU A 41 -5.24 -13.37 14.93
N LYS A 42 -6.20 -12.64 15.51
CA LYS A 42 -6.77 -11.45 14.88
C LYS A 42 -5.71 -10.37 14.68
N THR A 43 -4.90 -10.13 15.71
CA THR A 43 -3.79 -9.17 15.64
C THR A 43 -2.77 -9.61 14.58
N THR A 44 -2.40 -10.90 14.55
CA THR A 44 -1.49 -11.47 13.56
C THR A 44 -2.04 -11.34 12.14
N ALA A 45 -3.31 -11.66 11.92
CA ALA A 45 -3.97 -11.54 10.63
C ALA A 45 -3.96 -10.08 10.13
N LEU A 46 -4.29 -9.10 10.99
CA LEU A 46 -4.27 -7.69 10.63
C LEU A 46 -2.85 -7.18 10.33
N ARG A 47 -1.82 -7.61 11.07
CA ARG A 47 -0.42 -7.24 10.76
C ARG A 47 0.03 -7.80 9.42
N LYS A 48 -0.23 -9.09 9.16
CA LYS A 48 0.11 -9.73 7.88
C LYS A 48 -0.61 -9.07 6.71
N LEU A 49 -1.87 -8.70 6.89
CA LEU A 49 -2.63 -7.98 5.87
C LEU A 49 -2.05 -6.59 5.61
N LEU A 50 -1.57 -5.89 6.66
CA LEU A 50 -0.94 -4.58 6.53
C LEU A 50 0.39 -4.68 5.73
N GLU A 51 1.23 -5.66 6.04
CA GLU A 51 2.45 -5.94 5.28
C GLU A 51 2.15 -6.23 3.81
N ALA A 52 1.13 -7.04 3.54
CA ALA A 52 0.69 -7.35 2.18
C ALA A 52 0.20 -6.10 1.43
N LYS A 53 -0.56 -5.22 2.10
CA LYS A 53 -1.00 -3.94 1.55
C LYS A 53 0.19 -3.08 1.14
N ASP A 54 1.16 -2.90 2.04
CA ASP A 54 2.32 -2.05 1.79
C ASP A 54 3.17 -2.58 0.63
N CYS A 55 3.36 -3.91 0.54
CA CYS A 55 4.01 -4.54 -0.61
C CYS A 55 3.25 -4.30 -1.92
N ALA A 56 1.92 -4.48 -1.92
CA ALA A 56 1.09 -4.28 -3.12
C ALA A 56 1.09 -2.82 -3.58
N VAL A 57 0.99 -1.85 -2.65
CA VAL A 57 1.06 -0.42 -2.97
C VAL A 57 2.44 -0.07 -3.52
N ARG A 58 3.53 -0.55 -2.90
CA ARG A 58 4.90 -0.31 -3.39
C ARG A 58 5.13 -0.91 -4.79
N ALA A 59 4.50 -2.03 -5.11
CA ALA A 59 4.60 -2.62 -6.45
C ALA A 59 4.02 -1.71 -7.55
N THR A 60 3.10 -0.79 -7.23
CA THR A 60 2.51 0.14 -8.21
C THR A 60 3.46 1.22 -8.73
N ILE A 61 4.61 1.39 -8.08
CA ILE A 61 5.68 2.33 -8.50
C ILE A 61 6.92 1.59 -8.98
N TRP A 62 6.84 0.28 -9.16
CA TRP A 62 7.94 -0.49 -9.75
C TRP A 62 8.21 0.03 -11.17
N LYS A 63 9.46 0.42 -11.42
CA LYS A 63 9.96 0.82 -12.74
C LYS A 63 10.76 -0.35 -13.32
N SER A 64 10.56 -0.65 -14.59
CA SER A 64 11.42 -1.60 -15.30
C SER A 64 12.80 -0.99 -15.57
N ASP A 65 13.78 -1.83 -15.92
CA ASP A 65 15.12 -1.34 -16.29
C ASP A 65 15.09 -0.36 -17.47
N ALA A 66 14.11 -0.51 -18.37
CA ALA A 66 13.90 0.44 -19.46
C ALA A 66 13.41 1.80 -18.96
N ASP A 67 12.44 1.81 -18.02
CA ASP A 67 11.90 3.04 -17.43
C ASP A 67 12.97 3.80 -16.62
N LEU A 68 13.87 3.07 -15.94
CA LEU A 68 14.98 3.67 -15.20
C LEU A 68 16.03 4.32 -16.12
N GLN A 69 16.28 3.74 -17.28
CA GLN A 69 17.19 4.31 -18.26
C GLN A 69 16.62 5.58 -18.90
N ASP A 70 15.30 5.65 -19.08
CA ASP A 70 14.62 6.82 -19.63
C ASP A 70 14.72 8.02 -18.67
N ASP A 71 14.47 7.80 -17.38
CA ASP A 71 14.65 8.83 -16.33
C ASP A 71 16.07 9.43 -16.35
N LEU A 72 17.11 8.59 -16.53
CA LEU A 72 18.50 9.05 -16.58
C LEU A 72 18.79 9.90 -17.81
N ARG A 73 18.20 9.56 -18.97
CA ARG A 73 18.35 10.35 -20.20
C ARG A 73 17.70 11.72 -20.07
N GLU A 74 16.50 11.80 -19.47
CA GLU A 74 15.81 13.07 -19.23
C GLU A 74 16.55 14.00 -18.26
N THR A 75 17.32 13.45 -17.31
CA THR A 75 18.15 14.26 -16.40
C THR A 75 19.43 14.80 -17.03
N GLY A 76 19.98 14.11 -18.04
CA GLY A 76 21.22 14.51 -18.73
C GLY A 76 21.05 15.66 -19.73
N ASP A 77 19.84 15.90 -20.21
CA ASP A 77 19.56 16.92 -21.25
C ASP A 77 19.34 18.34 -20.67
N LYS A 78 19.33 18.49 -19.33
CA LYS A 78 19.09 19.77 -18.65
C LYS A 78 20.36 20.52 -18.24
N SER A 79 21.55 20.02 -18.57
CA SER A 79 22.82 20.66 -18.24
C SER A 79 23.45 21.51 -19.36
N GLU A 80 22.80 21.65 -20.53
CA GLU A 80 23.35 22.40 -21.68
C GLU A 80 22.55 23.67 -22.07
N GLN A 81 21.76 24.26 -21.15
CA GLN A 81 21.20 25.61 -21.35
C GLN A 81 21.47 26.53 -20.16
#